data_AF-A0A2N3PPL5-F1
#
_entry.id   AF-A0A2N3PPL5-F1
#
_cell.length_a   1.000
_cell.length_b   1.000
_cell.length_c   1.000
_cell.angle_alpha   90.00
_cell.angle_beta   90.00
_cell.angle_gamma   90.00
#
_symmetry.space_group_name_H-M   'P 1'
#
loop_
_entity.id
_entity.type
_entity.pdbx_description
1 polymer ?
#
loop_
_entity_poly.entity_id
_entity_poly.type
_entity_poly.pdbx_seq_one_letter_code
_entity_poly.pdbx_strand_id
1 'polypeptide(L)' 'MGQTFRAICPAASVLHVFELVSENGRTVGWCTKCRRTWPLSVLSDQAGEDGPAPKPGAPRSAPRGKSRKR' A
#
# COMPACT_ATOMS: atom_id res chain seq x y z
N MET A 1 -3.16 -10.10 2.99
CA MET A 1 -2.20 -9.48 2.04
C MET A 1 -1.73 -8.19 2.68
N GLY A 2 -0.46 -8.14 3.12
CA GLY A 2 0.10 -6.96 3.78
C GLY A 2 0.25 -5.80 2.79
N GLN A 3 0.07 -4.57 3.25
CA GLN A 3 0.23 -3.38 2.42
C GLN A 3 1.73 -3.11 2.20
N THR A 4 2.14 -2.82 0.97
CA THR A 4 3.55 -2.50 0.65
C THR A 4 3.65 -1.12 0.03
N PHE A 5 4.74 -0.40 0.29
CA PHE A 5 5.00 0.94 -0.22
C PHE A 5 6.47 1.10 -0.61
N ARG A 6 6.82 2.18 -1.31
CA ARG A 6 8.19 2.47 -1.71
C ARG A 6 8.72 3.69 -0.98
N ALA A 7 9.89 3.56 -0.37
CA ALA A 7 10.55 4.65 0.34
C ALA A 7 12.07 4.57 0.17
N ILE A 8 12.76 5.67 0.44
CA ILE A 8 14.22 5.70 0.46
C ILE A 8 14.70 4.94 1.71
N CYS A 9 15.47 3.88 1.49
CA CYS A 9 16.05 3.09 2.57
C CYS A 9 17.23 3.84 3.19
N PRO A 10 17.22 4.15 4.50
CA PRO A 10 18.29 4.94 5.13
C PRO A 10 19.63 4.20 5.23
N ALA A 11 19.65 2.87 5.09
CA ALA A 11 20.89 2.10 5.07
C ALA A 11 21.63 2.13 3.72
N ALA A 12 20.90 2.34 2.63
CA ALA A 12 21.45 2.28 1.27
C ALA A 12 21.25 3.59 0.49
N SER A 13 20.52 4.56 1.06
CA SER A 13 20.12 5.82 0.45
C SER A 13 19.50 5.66 -0.96
N VAL A 14 18.78 4.56 -1.17
CA VAL A 14 18.15 4.19 -2.45
C VAL A 14 16.71 3.72 -2.21
N LEU A 15 15.87 3.83 -3.25
CA LEU A 15 14.45 3.51 -3.20
C LEU A 15 14.23 1.99 -3.11
N HIS A 16 13.61 1.52 -2.03
CA HIS A 16 13.29 0.10 -1.80
C HIS A 16 11.79 -0.10 -1.52
N VAL A 17 11.35 -1.35 -1.64
CA VAL A 17 9.99 -1.77 -1.25
C VAL A 17 9.99 -2.14 0.22
N PHE A 18 9.05 -1.53 0.95
CA PHE A 18 8.77 -1.76 2.34
C PHE A 18 7.40 -2.41 2.52
N GLU A 19 7.29 -3.36 3.43
CA GLU A 19 6.03 -3.94 3.87
C GLU A 19 5.60 -3.30 5.19
N LEU A 20 4.33 -2.93 5.30
CA LEU A 20 3.77 -2.43 6.55
C LEU A 20 3.52 -3.61 7.49
N VAL A 21 4.21 -3.60 8.62
CA VAL A 21 4.06 -4.61 9.67
C VAL A 21 3.76 -3.92 10.99
N SER A 22 2.92 -4.56 11.82
CA SER A 22 2.63 -4.09 13.17
C SER A 22 3.59 -4.75 14.15
N GLU A 23 4.48 -3.96 14.74
CA GLU A 23 5.45 -4.40 15.74
C GLU A 23 5.20 -3.61 17.04
N ASN A 24 4.98 -4.31 18.15
CA ASN A 24 4.71 -3.69 19.48
C ASN A 24 3.58 -2.65 19.48
N GLY A 25 2.51 -2.91 18.71
CA GLY A 25 1.36 -2.00 18.60
C GLY A 25 1.62 -0.75 17.76
N ARG A 26 2.74 -0.68 17.03
CA ARG A 26 3.08 0.41 16.12
C ARG A 26 3.27 -0.13 14.71
N THR A 27 2.85 0.66 13.73
CA THR A 27 3.09 0.33 12.32
C THR A 27 4.50 0.77 11.93
N VAL A 28 5.32 -0.18 11.46
CA VAL A 28 6.68 0.04 10.99
C VAL A 28 6.83 -0.47 9.56
N GLY A 29 7.77 0.11 8.82
CA GLY A 29 8.10 -0.35 7.47
C GLY A 29 9.23 -1.39 7.52
N TRP A 30 8.97 -2.60 7.04
CA TRP A 30 9.99 -3.64 6.87
C TRP A 30 10.56 -3.61 5.45
N CYS A 31 11.85 -3.33 5.28
CA CYS A 31 12.47 -3.34 3.96
C CYS A 31 12.71 -4.79 3.50
N THR A 32 12.14 -5.14 2.36
CA THR A 32 12.30 -6.47 1.74
C THR A 32 13.74 -6.77 1.27
N LYS A 33 14.54 -5.72 1.02
CA LYS A 33 15.94 -5.84 0.58
C LYS A 33 16.91 -5.94 1.74
N CYS A 34 16.81 -5.00 2.68
CA CYS A 34 17.73 -4.93 3.82
C CYS A 34 17.30 -5.81 5.00
N ARG A 35 16.08 -6.38 4.95
CA ARG A 35 15.48 -7.22 6.00
C ARG A 35 15.51 -6.58 7.39
N ARG A 36 15.31 -5.27 7.45
CA ARG A 36 15.29 -4.47 8.67
C ARG A 36 13.99 -3.68 8.74
N THR A 37 13.56 -3.35 9.94
CA THR A 37 12.41 -2.48 10.21
C THR A 37 12.88 -1.06 10.44
N TRP A 38 12.10 -0.10 9.95
CA TRP A 38 12.29 1.31 10.21
C TRP A 38 10.96 1.95 10.58
N PRO A 39 10.96 2.88 11.54
CA PRO A 39 9.75 3.63 11.88
C PRO A 39 9.30 4.43 10.66
N LEU A 40 7.99 4.49 10.43
CA LEU A 40 7.44 5.25 9.31
C LEU A 40 7.87 6.73 9.34
N SER A 41 8.10 7.29 10.53
CA SER A 41 8.59 8.66 10.71
C SER A 41 9.95 8.94 10.07
N VAL A 42 10.81 7.93 9.87
CA VAL A 42 12.12 8.12 9.21
C VAL A 42 12.10 7.73 7.74
N LEU A 43 11.06 7.02 7.30
CA LEU A 43 10.88 6.67 5.90
C LEU A 43 10.21 7.87 5.24
N SER A 44 10.96 8.62 4.44
CA SER A 44 10.37 9.65 3.59
C SER A 44 9.40 8.97 2.64
N ASP A 45 8.12 9.11 2.97
CA ASP A 45 7.00 8.64 2.20
C ASP A 45 6.98 9.44 0.90
N GLN A 46 7.53 8.86 -0.16
CA GLN A 46 7.06 9.16 -1.52
C GLN A 46 5.88 8.24 -1.84
N ALA A 47 5.01 7.91 -0.89
CA ALA A 47 3.65 7.54 -1.25
C ALA A 47 2.93 8.86 -1.57
N GLY A 48 3.30 9.42 -2.73
CA GLY A 48 2.46 10.42 -3.36
C GLY A 48 1.08 9.79 -3.52
N GLU A 49 0.12 10.27 -2.74
CA GLU A 49 -1.30 10.22 -3.06
C GLU A 49 -1.78 8.85 -3.57
N ASP A 50 -1.58 7.75 -2.80
CA ASP A 50 -2.43 6.58 -3.03
C ASP A 50 -3.77 6.88 -2.36
N GLY A 51 -4.71 7.33 -3.20
CA GLY A 51 -6.07 7.68 -2.83
C GLY A 51 -6.76 6.60 -1.99
N PRO A 52 -7.93 6.92 -1.41
CA PRO A 52 -8.59 6.08 -0.42
C PRO A 52 -8.61 4.63 -0.84
N ALA A 53 -8.11 3.76 0.05
CA ALA A 53 -7.97 2.32 -0.07
C ALA A 53 -8.99 1.71 -1.06
N PRO A 54 -8.59 0.81 -1.98
CA PRO A 54 -9.54 0.17 -2.87
C PRO A 54 -10.64 -0.45 -2.03
N LYS A 55 -11.83 0.16 -2.06
CA LYS A 55 -12.97 -0.26 -1.26
C LYS A 55 -13.24 -1.73 -1.62
N PRO A 56 -13.22 -2.66 -0.66
CA PRO A 56 -13.60 -4.03 -0.95
C PRO A 56 -15.09 -4.03 -1.29
N GLY A 57 -15.40 -4.27 -2.57
CA GLY A 57 -16.76 -4.47 -3.04
C GLY A 57 -17.44 -3.22 -3.60
N ALA A 58 -17.16 -2.92 -4.86
CA ALA A 58 -18.25 -2.58 -5.76
C ALA A 58 -18.48 -3.81 -6.64
N PRO A 59 -19.55 -4.61 -6.43
CA PRO A 59 -19.93 -5.58 -7.44
C PRO A 59 -20.12 -4.79 -8.73
N ARG A 60 -19.41 -5.22 -9.77
CA ARG A 60 -19.61 -4.80 -11.15
C ARG A 60 -21.09 -4.97 -11.45
N SER A 61 -21.87 -3.92 -11.22
CA SER A 61 -23.24 -3.82 -11.69
C SER A 61 -23.11 -3.68 -13.19
N ALA A 62 -22.99 -4.82 -13.87
CA ALA A 62 -23.27 -4.93 -15.28
C ALA A 62 -24.57 -4.16 -15.54
N PRO A 63 -24.65 -3.31 -16.56
CA PRO A 63 -25.88 -2.60 -16.85
C PRO A 63 -26.98 -3.65 -17.06
N ARG A 64 -27.93 -3.71 -16.12
CA ARG A 64 -29.16 -4.52 -16.24
C ARG A 64 -29.72 -4.24 -17.62
N GLY A 65 -29.91 -5.31 -18.38
CA GLY A 65 -30.50 -5.27 -19.71
C GLY A 65 -31.75 -4.40 -19.70
N LYS A 66 -31.72 -3.33 -20.49
CA LYS A 66 -32.96 -2.76 -21.02
C LYS A 66 -33.44 -3.71 -22.10
N SER A 67 -34.29 -4.64 -21.69
CA SER A 67 -35.32 -5.19 -22.55
C SER A 67 -36.06 -4.00 -23.17
N ARG A 68 -35.83 -3.73 -24.46
CA ARG A 68 -36.57 -2.72 -25.23
C ARG A 68 -36.98 -3.33 -26.57
N LYS A 69 -38.17 -3.92 -26.55
CA LYS A 69 -39.24 -3.75 -27.54
C LYS A 69 -38.92 -4.19 -28.99
N ARG A 70 -39.38 -5.37 -29.36
CA ARG A 70 -40.15 -5.61 -30.60
C ARG A 70 -41.07 -6.79 -30.39
#